data_AF-A0A9P6H0Q2-F1
#
_entry.id   AF-A0A9P6H0Q2-F1
#
_cell.length_a   1.000
_cell.length_b   1.000
_cell.length_c   1.000
_cell.angle_alpha   90.00
_cell.angle_beta   90.00
_cell.angle_gamma   90.00
#
_symmetry.space_group_name_H-M   'P 1'
#
loop_
_entity.id
_entity.type
_entity.pdbx_description
1 polymer ?
#
loop_
_entity_poly.entity_id
_entity_poly.type
_entity_poly.pdbx_seq_one_letter_code
_entity_poly.pdbx_strand_id
1 'polypeptide(L)'
;MLMMWLCLLLCENKQETCADGKGAYIINYSVHVNIPAQIAILNYMNSISKETYMGRQATEVFLNSIFDSINRTIEPYNVQILADYSHLHFEELPISLSPEKICETTNAVGIIMSAAKINLSWPVTAGVGNKIILYKCMFGPPKQSPYKIDRIGECGNLAVIHMEKPLDAIKLISDTVEGALTYNSSYSNGPTSPDYIKNLCSYVKYCAVNNDLIGKLRYGLINIKNNPRARISEIAGDRK
;
A
#
# COMPACT_ATOMS: atom_id res chain seq x y z
N MET A 1 -34.97 -37.77 14.75
CA MET A 1 -34.66 -36.99 13.54
C MET A 1 -34.35 -35.51 13.82
N LEU A 2 -33.84 -35.16 15.03
CA LEU A 2 -33.43 -33.79 15.40
C LEU A 2 -31.91 -33.62 15.59
N MET A 3 -31.14 -34.72 15.71
CA MET A 3 -29.68 -34.65 15.94
C MET A 3 -28.86 -34.33 14.68
N MET A 4 -29.44 -34.41 13.48
CA MET A 4 -28.70 -34.18 12.23
C MET A 4 -28.63 -32.71 11.82
N TRP A 5 -29.44 -31.84 12.43
CA TRP A 5 -29.43 -30.39 12.16
C TRP A 5 -28.48 -29.61 13.07
N LEU A 6 -28.13 -30.13 14.25
CA LEU A 6 -27.19 -29.46 15.16
C LEU A 6 -25.72 -29.56 14.73
N CYS A 7 -25.33 -30.60 13.98
CA CYS A 7 -23.95 -30.72 13.48
C CYS A 7 -23.60 -29.73 12.35
N LEU A 8 -24.59 -29.23 11.60
CA LEU A 8 -24.40 -28.23 10.55
C LEU A 8 -24.20 -26.81 11.10
N LEU A 9 -24.64 -26.54 12.33
CA LEU A 9 -24.48 -25.23 13.00
C LEU A 9 -23.16 -25.11 13.78
N LEU A 10 -22.41 -26.21 13.97
CA LEU A 10 -21.13 -26.25 14.67
C LEU A 10 -19.92 -26.46 13.74
N CYS A 11 -20.12 -26.48 12.42
CA CYS A 11 -19.05 -26.07 11.53
C CYS A 11 -18.89 -24.56 11.71
N GLU A 12 -18.23 -24.16 12.80
CA GLU A 12 -17.55 -22.87 12.88
C GLU A 12 -16.87 -22.70 11.54
N ASN A 13 -17.31 -21.68 10.80
CA ASN A 13 -16.78 -21.33 9.51
C ASN A 13 -15.36 -20.82 9.80
N LYS A 14 -14.42 -21.76 9.95
CA LYS A 14 -13.06 -21.50 10.38
C LYS A 14 -12.46 -20.68 9.25
N GLN A 15 -12.43 -19.37 9.46
CA GLN A 15 -11.94 -18.42 8.48
C GLN A 15 -10.55 -18.89 8.05
N GLU A 16 -10.37 -19.09 6.74
CA GLU A 16 -9.10 -19.55 6.19
C GLU A 16 -8.05 -18.49 6.52
N THR A 17 -7.03 -18.88 7.29
CA THR A 17 -5.95 -17.98 7.70
C THR A 17 -4.70 -18.32 6.90
N CYS A 18 -3.91 -17.31 6.55
CA CYS A 18 -2.70 -17.53 5.77
C CYS A 18 -1.55 -18.11 6.62
N ALA A 19 -1.55 -17.83 7.93
CA ALA A 19 -0.62 -18.40 8.89
C ALA A 19 -1.32 -19.49 9.72
N ASP A 20 -0.61 -20.59 10.02
CA ASP A 20 -1.13 -21.76 10.75
C ASP A 20 -1.37 -21.50 12.26
N GLY A 21 -2.00 -20.37 12.60
CA GLY A 21 -2.34 -19.98 13.97
C GLY A 21 -1.17 -19.58 14.87
N LYS A 22 0.06 -19.51 14.35
CA LYS A 22 1.27 -19.22 15.14
C LYS A 22 1.75 -17.77 15.06
N GLY A 23 1.16 -16.94 14.21
CA GLY A 23 1.65 -15.59 13.98
C GLY A 23 0.91 -14.85 12.87
N ALA A 24 1.47 -13.72 12.45
CA ALA A 24 0.99 -12.91 11.34
C ALA A 24 2.12 -12.60 10.35
N TYR A 25 1.79 -12.59 9.06
CA TYR A 25 2.68 -12.09 8.02
C TYR A 25 2.65 -10.57 8.01
N ILE A 26 3.82 -9.96 8.14
CA ILE A 26 3.99 -8.51 8.06
C ILE A 26 4.62 -8.19 6.71
N ILE A 27 3.92 -7.45 5.87
CA ILE A 27 4.36 -7.03 4.53
C ILE A 27 4.83 -5.58 4.61
N ASN A 28 6.07 -5.34 4.23
CA ASN A 28 6.68 -4.01 4.26
C ASN A 28 6.39 -3.28 2.93
N TYR A 29 5.97 -2.02 3.03
CA TYR A 29 5.80 -1.12 1.90
C TYR A 29 6.60 0.16 2.13
N SER A 30 7.64 0.41 1.35
CA SER A 30 8.32 1.71 1.40
C SER A 30 7.57 2.73 0.55
N VAL A 31 7.33 3.93 1.09
CA VAL A 31 6.63 5.00 0.37
C VAL A 31 7.52 6.21 0.17
N HIS A 32 7.51 6.74 -1.04
CA HIS A 32 8.32 7.86 -1.51
C HIS A 32 7.38 8.91 -2.11
N VAL A 33 7.49 10.15 -1.64
CA VAL A 33 6.57 11.24 -1.99
C VAL A 33 7.38 12.49 -2.34
N ASN A 34 7.17 13.05 -3.53
CA ASN A 34 7.83 14.29 -3.92
C ASN A 34 7.23 15.52 -3.20
N ILE A 35 7.99 16.60 -3.11
CA ILE A 35 7.60 17.80 -2.33
C ILE A 35 6.21 18.36 -2.74
N PRO A 36 5.89 18.56 -4.04
CA PRO A 36 4.56 19.04 -4.44
C PRO A 36 3.41 18.14 -3.98
N ALA A 37 3.61 16.81 -3.94
CA ALA A 37 2.60 15.90 -3.45
C ALA A 37 2.41 16.05 -1.93
N GLN A 38 3.51 16.18 -1.17
CA GLN A 38 3.43 16.40 0.28
C GLN A 38 2.68 17.69 0.62
N ILE A 39 2.90 18.78 -0.12
CA ILE A 39 2.18 20.05 0.06
C ILE A 39 0.68 19.87 -0.22
N ALA A 40 0.33 19.16 -1.29
CA ALA A 40 -1.07 18.89 -1.61
C ALA A 40 -1.76 18.05 -0.53
N ILE A 41 -1.09 17.03 0.02
CA ILE A 41 -1.59 16.22 1.12
C ILE A 41 -1.73 17.06 2.39
N LEU A 42 -0.74 17.88 2.74
CA LEU A 42 -0.79 18.78 3.89
C LEU A 42 -2.03 19.68 3.85
N ASN A 43 -2.24 20.36 2.71
CA ASN A 43 -3.38 21.24 2.52
C ASN A 43 -4.71 20.47 2.64
N TYR A 44 -4.79 19.27 2.06
CA TYR A 44 -5.97 18.42 2.18
C TYR A 44 -6.23 17.99 3.63
N MET A 45 -5.23 17.47 4.34
CA MET A 45 -5.36 17.01 5.71
C MET A 45 -5.79 18.15 6.66
N ASN A 46 -5.19 19.33 6.52
CA ASN A 46 -5.57 20.52 7.30
C ASN A 46 -6.94 21.08 6.91
N SER A 47 -7.46 20.74 5.72
CA SER A 47 -8.83 21.09 5.31
C SER A 47 -9.90 20.12 5.82
N ILE A 48 -9.53 18.95 6.33
CA ILE A 48 -10.50 17.96 6.82
C ILE A 48 -10.41 17.73 8.33
N SER A 49 -9.25 17.96 8.93
CA SER A 49 -9.03 17.75 10.37
C SER A 49 -9.28 19.02 11.20
N LYS A 50 -9.63 18.85 12.48
CA LYS A 50 -9.54 19.93 13.48
C LYS A 50 -8.09 20.17 13.94
N GLU A 51 -7.25 19.14 13.82
CA GLU A 51 -5.83 19.24 14.13
C GLU A 51 -5.08 19.91 12.99
N THR A 52 -4.07 20.71 13.34
CA THR A 52 -3.12 21.24 12.36
C THR A 52 -1.96 20.27 12.25
N TYR A 53 -1.83 19.62 11.10
CA TYR A 53 -0.68 18.79 10.78
C TYR A 53 0.45 19.64 10.20
N MET A 54 1.68 19.14 10.36
CA MET A 54 2.88 19.73 9.77
C MET A 54 3.47 18.80 8.70
N GLY A 55 3.95 19.37 7.60
CA GLY A 55 4.65 18.73 6.48
C GLY A 55 4.61 17.19 6.43
N ARG A 56 5.69 16.57 6.91
CA ARG A 56 5.88 15.11 6.93
C ARG A 56 4.79 14.35 7.70
N GLN A 57 4.39 14.84 8.87
CA GLN A 57 3.35 14.22 9.69
C GLN A 57 2.03 14.11 8.94
N ALA A 58 1.63 15.15 8.20
CA ALA A 58 0.40 15.11 7.41
C ALA A 58 0.43 13.98 6.36
N THR A 59 1.59 13.80 5.73
CA THR A 59 1.82 12.76 4.71
C THR A 59 1.77 11.36 5.33
N GLU A 60 2.45 11.15 6.45
CA GLU A 60 2.43 9.86 7.16
C GLU A 60 1.03 9.51 7.67
N VAL A 61 0.32 10.46 8.29
CA VAL A 61 -1.06 10.27 8.77
C VAL A 61 -2.00 9.90 7.61
N PHE A 62 -1.90 10.64 6.49
CA PHE A 62 -2.68 10.38 5.29
C PHE A 62 -2.44 8.96 4.76
N LEU A 63 -1.17 8.58 4.53
CA LEU A 63 -0.81 7.27 3.98
C LEU A 63 -1.15 6.13 4.96
N ASN A 64 -0.87 6.30 6.25
CA ASN A 64 -1.21 5.32 7.28
C ASN A 64 -2.70 5.04 7.33
N SER A 65 -3.55 6.06 7.16
CA SER A 65 -5.00 5.84 7.13
C SER A 65 -5.45 4.96 5.96
N ILE A 66 -4.72 4.98 4.84
CA ILE A 66 -4.97 4.11 3.69
C ILE A 66 -4.53 2.68 4.04
N PHE A 67 -3.30 2.50 4.51
CA PHE A 67 -2.79 1.18 4.90
C PHE A 67 -3.57 0.53 6.04
N ASP A 68 -4.03 1.31 7.02
CA ASP A 68 -4.89 0.80 8.09
C ASP A 68 -6.26 0.38 7.59
N SER A 69 -6.81 1.08 6.58
CA SER A 69 -8.03 0.63 5.92
C SER A 69 -7.85 -0.72 5.23
N ILE A 70 -6.70 -0.93 4.58
CA ILE A 70 -6.37 -2.21 3.94
C ILE A 70 -6.14 -3.28 5.02
N ASN A 71 -5.41 -2.97 6.09
CA ASN A 71 -5.16 -3.88 7.20
C ASN A 71 -6.46 -4.41 7.82
N ARG A 72 -7.49 -3.58 8.00
CA ARG A 72 -8.81 -4.06 8.47
C ARG A 72 -9.40 -5.14 7.56
N THR A 73 -9.12 -5.10 6.27
CA THR A 73 -9.58 -6.08 5.28
C THR A 73 -8.80 -7.40 5.36
N ILE A 74 -7.48 -7.33 5.58
CA ILE A 74 -6.58 -8.50 5.49
C ILE A 74 -6.16 -9.10 6.85
N GLU A 75 -6.34 -8.35 7.95
CA GLU A 75 -6.04 -8.79 9.32
C GLU A 75 -6.75 -10.10 9.70
N PRO A 76 -8.04 -10.34 9.33
CA PRO A 76 -8.70 -11.62 9.61
C PRO A 76 -7.99 -12.84 9.01
N TYR A 77 -7.11 -12.65 8.03
CA TYR A 77 -6.33 -13.70 7.39
C TYR A 77 -4.91 -13.83 7.98
N ASN A 78 -4.62 -13.17 9.10
CA ASN A 78 -3.29 -13.07 9.72
C ASN A 78 -2.23 -12.43 8.81
N VAL A 79 -2.64 -11.42 8.02
CA VAL A 79 -1.75 -10.64 7.16
C VAL A 79 -1.92 -9.17 7.48
N GLN A 80 -0.81 -8.44 7.56
CA GLN A 80 -0.82 -7.01 7.82
C GLN A 80 0.28 -6.32 7.02
N ILE A 81 0.06 -5.04 6.71
CA ILE A 81 0.99 -4.15 6.05
C ILE A 81 1.59 -3.20 7.08
N LEU A 82 2.91 -3.05 7.00
CA LEU A 82 3.68 -2.04 7.68
C LEU A 82 4.23 -1.05 6.65
N ALA A 83 3.83 0.21 6.75
CA ALA A 83 4.38 1.26 5.93
C ALA A 83 5.74 1.72 6.48
N ASP A 84 6.70 1.92 5.58
CA ASP A 84 8.03 2.41 5.87
C ASP A 84 8.24 3.78 5.18
N TYR A 85 8.57 4.77 6.00
CA TYR A 85 8.82 6.15 5.59
C TYR A 85 10.26 6.60 5.86
N SER A 86 11.19 5.70 6.19
CA SER A 86 12.58 6.06 6.50
C SER A 86 13.22 6.94 5.42
N HIS A 87 12.82 6.75 4.15
CA HIS A 87 13.20 7.57 3.00
C HIS A 87 11.97 8.14 2.31
N LEU A 88 11.22 9.00 3.00
CA LEU A 88 9.95 9.50 2.49
C LEU A 88 10.12 10.40 1.26
N HIS A 89 11.21 11.16 1.15
CA HIS A 89 11.36 12.12 0.07
C HIS A 89 11.79 11.41 -1.22
N PHE A 90 11.04 11.62 -2.30
CA PHE A 90 11.40 11.08 -3.62
C PHE A 90 12.80 11.51 -4.05
N GLU A 91 13.20 12.72 -3.67
CA GLU A 91 14.48 13.34 -3.96
C GLU A 91 15.67 12.63 -3.27
N GLU A 92 15.41 11.80 -2.25
CA GLU A 92 16.42 10.97 -1.59
C GLU A 92 16.71 9.67 -2.36
N LEU A 93 15.86 9.32 -3.34
CA LEU A 93 16.10 8.15 -4.16
C LEU A 93 17.27 8.39 -5.11
N PRO A 94 18.13 7.37 -5.37
CA PRO A 94 19.22 7.45 -6.34
C PRO A 94 18.68 7.38 -7.78
N ILE A 95 17.71 8.24 -8.13
CA ILE A 95 17.10 8.33 -9.44
C ILE A 95 17.64 9.60 -10.09
N SER A 96 18.41 9.44 -11.17
CA SER A 96 19.03 10.56 -11.91
C SER A 96 18.00 11.31 -12.78
N LEU A 97 16.95 11.86 -12.16
CA LEU A 97 15.91 12.66 -12.83
C LEU A 97 15.69 13.97 -12.06
N SER A 98 15.69 15.10 -12.77
CA SER A 98 15.21 16.36 -12.19
C SER A 98 13.67 16.32 -12.12
N PRO A 99 13.06 16.64 -10.96
CA PRO A 99 11.62 16.76 -10.83
C PRO A 99 10.99 17.74 -11.84
N GLU A 100 11.66 18.86 -12.16
CA GLU A 100 11.15 19.81 -13.15
C GLU A 100 11.05 19.17 -14.54
N LYS A 101 12.13 18.50 -14.97
CA LYS A 101 12.18 17.84 -16.28
C LYS A 101 11.15 16.73 -16.40
N ILE A 102 10.89 15.98 -15.34
CA ILE A 102 9.85 14.94 -15.33
C ILE A 102 8.49 15.58 -15.67
N CYS A 103 8.19 16.72 -15.04
CA CYS A 103 6.91 17.41 -15.17
C CYS A 103 6.67 18.05 -16.55
N GLU A 104 7.70 18.23 -17.36
CA GLU A 104 7.59 18.70 -18.75
C GLU A 104 7.23 17.58 -19.72
N THR A 105 7.35 16.31 -19.31
CA THR A 105 7.11 15.16 -20.19
C THR A 105 5.64 14.71 -20.19
N THR A 106 5.18 14.20 -21.32
CA THR A 106 3.82 13.63 -21.46
C THR A 106 3.66 12.26 -20.79
N ASN A 107 4.77 11.62 -20.39
CA ASN A 107 4.80 10.29 -19.77
C ASN A 107 5.71 10.24 -18.53
N ALA A 108 5.52 11.18 -17.59
CA ALA A 108 6.27 11.26 -16.35
C ALA A 108 6.27 9.94 -15.56
N VAL A 109 5.08 9.32 -15.38
CA VAL A 109 4.94 8.01 -14.71
C VAL A 109 5.87 6.95 -15.32
N GLY A 110 5.88 6.84 -16.65
CA GLY A 110 6.69 5.84 -17.35
C GLY A 110 8.19 6.06 -17.19
N ILE A 111 8.63 7.33 -17.18
CA ILE A 111 10.02 7.71 -17.01
C ILE A 111 10.48 7.43 -15.57
N ILE A 112 9.71 7.87 -14.57
CA ILE A 112 9.99 7.56 -13.15
C ILE A 112 10.05 6.05 -12.95
N MET A 113 9.07 5.30 -13.46
CA MET A 113 9.03 3.84 -13.34
C MET A 113 10.29 3.20 -13.90
N SER A 114 10.72 3.60 -15.10
CA SER A 114 11.88 3.03 -15.76
C SER A 114 13.16 3.35 -15.00
N ALA A 115 13.31 4.59 -14.53
CA ALA A 115 14.49 4.98 -13.78
C ALA A 115 14.53 4.33 -12.39
N ALA A 116 13.40 4.27 -11.68
CA ALA A 116 13.28 3.56 -10.40
C ALA A 116 13.57 2.06 -10.57
N LYS A 117 13.07 1.42 -11.63
CA LYS A 117 13.39 0.03 -11.94
C LYS A 117 14.89 -0.19 -12.13
N ILE A 118 15.57 0.67 -12.87
CA ILE A 118 17.03 0.53 -13.10
C ILE A 118 17.83 0.72 -11.81
N ASN A 119 17.50 1.76 -11.03
CA ASN A 119 18.32 2.16 -9.88
C ASN A 119 18.01 1.40 -8.60
N LEU A 120 16.77 0.90 -8.43
CA LEU A 120 16.33 0.27 -7.17
C LEU A 120 16.30 -1.25 -7.24
N SER A 121 16.41 -1.85 -8.43
CA SER A 121 16.37 -3.31 -8.58
C SER A 121 17.70 -4.01 -8.30
N TRP A 122 18.76 -3.24 -8.02
CA TRP A 122 20.10 -3.77 -7.73
C TRP A 122 20.41 -3.74 -6.23
N PRO A 123 20.93 -4.82 -5.63
CA PRO A 123 21.20 -6.13 -6.24
C PRO A 123 19.92 -6.92 -6.50
N VAL A 124 19.85 -7.54 -7.70
CA VAL A 124 18.68 -8.29 -8.21
C VAL A 124 18.20 -9.37 -7.25
N THR A 125 19.10 -9.91 -6.42
CA THR A 125 18.84 -10.97 -5.44
C THR A 125 17.87 -10.58 -4.33
N ALA A 126 17.71 -9.28 -4.06
CA ALA A 126 16.82 -8.78 -3.01
C ALA A 126 15.52 -8.16 -3.60
N GLY A 127 15.53 -7.83 -4.90
CA GLY A 127 14.45 -7.13 -5.57
C GLY A 127 14.27 -5.69 -5.08
N VAL A 128 13.20 -5.03 -5.52
CA VAL A 128 12.87 -3.64 -5.12
C VAL A 128 12.07 -3.53 -3.82
N GLY A 129 11.68 -4.67 -3.21
CA GLY A 129 10.66 -4.73 -2.16
C GLY A 129 9.25 -4.43 -2.70
N ASN A 130 8.33 -4.05 -1.82
CA ASN A 130 7.11 -3.34 -2.24
C ASN A 130 7.33 -1.84 -2.07
N LYS A 131 7.13 -1.07 -3.14
CA LYS A 131 7.44 0.36 -3.15
C LYS A 131 6.39 1.16 -3.89
N ILE A 132 5.98 2.26 -3.29
CA ILE A 132 5.07 3.24 -3.89
C ILE A 132 5.82 4.56 -4.03
N ILE A 133 5.85 5.09 -5.25
CA ILE A 133 6.32 6.44 -5.55
C ILE A 133 5.10 7.28 -5.90
N LEU A 134 4.72 8.16 -5.00
CA LEU A 134 3.66 9.13 -5.18
C LEU A 134 4.28 10.45 -5.63
N TYR A 135 3.91 10.93 -6.81
CA TYR A 135 4.43 12.21 -7.29
C TYR A 135 3.31 13.12 -7.78
N LYS A 136 3.57 14.41 -7.73
CA LYS A 136 2.72 15.45 -8.28
C LYS A 136 3.56 16.48 -9.02
N CYS A 137 3.06 16.93 -10.16
CA CYS A 137 3.61 18.08 -10.86
C CYS A 137 2.81 19.33 -10.53
N MET A 138 3.49 20.46 -10.26
CA MET A 138 2.83 21.75 -10.07
C MET A 138 2.30 22.31 -11.39
N PHE A 139 3.11 22.16 -12.43
CA PHE A 139 2.78 22.47 -13.82
C PHE A 139 3.16 21.25 -14.64
N GLY A 140 2.22 20.69 -15.40
CA GLY A 140 2.47 19.50 -16.20
C GLY A 140 1.43 19.35 -17.29
N PRO A 141 1.73 18.58 -18.35
CA PRO A 141 0.80 18.39 -19.44
C PRO A 141 -0.47 17.72 -18.92
N PRO A 142 -1.66 18.24 -19.29
CA PRO A 142 -2.91 17.57 -18.96
C PRO A 142 -2.91 16.17 -19.61
N LYS A 143 -3.51 15.18 -18.94
CA LYS A 143 -3.69 13.79 -19.43
C LYS A 143 -2.43 12.91 -19.36
N GLN A 144 -1.71 12.92 -18.23
CA GLN A 144 -0.76 11.85 -17.93
C GLN A 144 -1.50 10.58 -17.50
N SER A 145 -0.87 9.40 -17.68
CA SER A 145 -1.36 8.17 -17.03
C SER A 145 -1.45 8.41 -15.52
N PRO A 146 -2.52 8.02 -14.82
CA PRO A 146 -2.64 8.27 -13.39
C PRO A 146 -1.71 7.37 -12.56
N TYR A 147 -1.31 6.23 -13.08
CA TYR A 147 -0.38 5.32 -12.41
C TYR A 147 0.27 4.35 -13.40
N LYS A 148 1.30 3.66 -12.92
CA LYS A 148 1.90 2.47 -13.55
C LYS A 148 2.39 1.56 -12.43
N ILE A 149 2.16 0.27 -12.58
CA ILE A 149 2.63 -0.77 -11.67
C ILE A 149 3.48 -1.72 -12.49
N ASP A 150 4.63 -2.11 -11.96
CA ASP A 150 5.50 -3.13 -12.54
C ASP A 150 5.91 -4.13 -11.46
N ARG A 151 5.91 -5.41 -11.82
CA ARG A 151 6.42 -6.46 -10.94
C ARG A 151 7.90 -6.65 -11.22
N ILE A 152 8.70 -6.65 -10.16
CA ILE A 152 10.14 -6.81 -10.24
C ILE A 152 10.52 -8.13 -9.57
N GLY A 153 10.99 -9.06 -10.38
CA GLY A 153 11.16 -10.44 -9.93
C GLY A 153 9.82 -11.09 -9.62
N GLU A 154 9.81 -12.00 -8.65
CA GLU A 154 8.62 -12.80 -8.32
C GLU A 154 7.72 -12.12 -7.28
N CYS A 155 8.30 -11.30 -6.40
CA CYS A 155 7.63 -10.73 -5.22
C CYS A 155 7.69 -9.21 -5.15
N GLY A 156 8.63 -8.57 -5.83
CA GLY A 156 8.78 -7.12 -5.78
C GLY A 156 7.68 -6.41 -6.55
N ASN A 157 7.15 -5.34 -5.99
CA ASN A 157 6.15 -4.49 -6.63
C ASN A 157 6.63 -3.04 -6.60
N LEU A 158 6.68 -2.42 -7.76
CA LEU A 158 6.96 -0.99 -7.89
C LEU A 158 5.74 -0.31 -8.48
N ALA A 159 5.19 0.65 -7.76
CA ALA A 159 4.10 1.48 -8.21
C ALA A 159 4.55 2.93 -8.30
N VAL A 160 4.23 3.59 -9.43
CA VAL A 160 4.38 5.02 -9.59
C VAL A 160 2.98 5.60 -9.81
N ILE A 161 2.57 6.52 -8.94
CA ILE A 161 1.23 7.10 -8.93
C ILE A 161 1.37 8.62 -9.10
N HIS A 162 0.71 9.13 -10.13
CA HIS A 162 0.54 10.57 -10.33
C HIS A 162 -0.68 11.05 -9.54
N MET A 163 -0.45 11.91 -8.55
CA MET A 163 -1.51 12.45 -7.72
C MET A 163 -1.98 13.81 -8.23
N GLU A 164 -3.10 13.79 -8.94
CA GLU A 164 -3.82 15.03 -9.24
C GLU A 164 -4.45 15.61 -7.97
N LYS A 165 -5.20 14.78 -7.23
CA LYS A 165 -5.83 15.13 -5.94
C LYS A 165 -5.58 14.05 -4.90
N PRO A 166 -5.42 14.40 -3.61
CA PRO A 166 -5.25 13.42 -2.54
C PRO A 166 -6.39 12.39 -2.45
N LEU A 167 -7.64 12.80 -2.66
CA LEU A 167 -8.79 11.88 -2.64
C LEU A 167 -8.67 10.75 -3.67
N ASP A 168 -8.20 11.05 -4.88
CA ASP A 168 -8.07 10.06 -5.95
C ASP A 168 -6.92 9.08 -5.64
N ALA A 169 -5.86 9.57 -4.98
CA ALA A 169 -4.74 8.74 -4.55
C ALA A 169 -5.14 7.69 -3.49
N ILE A 170 -6.15 7.96 -2.64
CA ILE A 170 -6.63 6.97 -1.66
C ILE A 170 -7.05 5.68 -2.38
N LYS A 171 -7.94 5.79 -3.37
CA LYS A 171 -8.43 4.62 -4.12
C LYS A 171 -7.29 3.97 -4.90
N LEU A 172 -6.49 4.76 -5.60
CA LEU A 172 -5.40 4.24 -6.43
C LEU A 172 -4.35 3.48 -5.62
N ILE A 173 -3.99 3.97 -4.43
CA ILE A 173 -3.05 3.28 -3.53
C ILE A 173 -3.69 1.98 -3.04
N SER A 174 -4.93 2.01 -2.57
CA SER A 174 -5.63 0.79 -2.13
C SER A 174 -5.70 -0.27 -3.21
N ASP A 175 -6.18 0.09 -4.41
CA ASP A 175 -6.29 -0.83 -5.55
C ASP A 175 -4.92 -1.40 -5.95
N THR A 176 -3.88 -0.57 -5.93
CA THR A 176 -2.51 -0.97 -6.27
C THR A 176 -1.96 -1.98 -5.27
N VAL A 177 -2.12 -1.70 -3.97
CA VAL A 177 -1.63 -2.57 -2.90
C VAL A 177 -2.41 -3.88 -2.90
N GLU A 178 -3.75 -3.84 -2.90
CA GLU A 178 -4.56 -5.06 -2.91
C GLU A 178 -4.36 -5.88 -4.20
N GLY A 179 -4.19 -5.21 -5.34
CA GLY A 179 -3.82 -5.86 -6.60
C GLY A 179 -2.47 -6.58 -6.49
N ALA A 180 -1.44 -5.89 -5.99
CA ALA A 180 -0.12 -6.49 -5.79
C ALA A 180 -0.15 -7.74 -4.89
N LEU A 181 -0.87 -7.67 -3.77
CA LEU A 181 -0.97 -8.77 -2.79
C LEU A 181 -1.74 -10.00 -3.29
N THR A 182 -2.51 -9.86 -4.36
CA THR A 182 -3.39 -10.91 -4.88
C THR A 182 -3.07 -11.27 -6.32
N TYR A 183 -1.89 -10.91 -6.79
CA TYR A 183 -1.47 -11.09 -8.17
C TYR A 183 -2.43 -10.47 -9.21
N ASN A 184 -3.08 -9.35 -8.90
CA ASN A 184 -4.06 -8.60 -9.69
C ASN A 184 -5.38 -9.35 -9.95
N SER A 185 -5.65 -10.45 -9.24
CA SER A 185 -6.91 -11.19 -9.40
C SER A 185 -8.06 -10.61 -8.55
N SER A 186 -7.77 -9.72 -7.59
CA SER A 186 -8.73 -9.28 -6.57
C SER A 186 -9.82 -8.34 -7.09
N TYR A 187 -9.56 -7.61 -8.18
CA TYR A 187 -10.41 -6.49 -8.58
C TYR A 187 -11.85 -6.91 -8.95
N SER A 188 -12.07 -8.17 -9.35
CA SER A 188 -13.39 -8.67 -9.74
C SER A 188 -14.16 -9.39 -8.63
N ASN A 189 -13.48 -9.97 -7.63
CA ASN A 189 -14.10 -10.96 -6.74
C ASN A 189 -14.29 -10.45 -5.29
N GLY A 190 -13.63 -9.35 -4.91
CA GLY A 190 -13.76 -8.75 -3.58
C GLY A 190 -13.00 -9.50 -2.47
N PRO A 191 -12.80 -8.86 -1.30
CA PRO A 191 -11.87 -9.32 -0.26
C PRO A 191 -12.30 -10.53 0.56
N THR A 192 -13.56 -10.96 0.41
CA THR A 192 -14.11 -12.15 1.07
C THR A 192 -14.21 -13.36 0.15
N SER A 193 -13.83 -13.22 -1.13
CA SER A 193 -13.89 -14.33 -2.07
C SER A 193 -12.79 -15.37 -1.79
N PRO A 194 -13.07 -16.66 -2.02
CA PRO A 194 -12.05 -17.71 -1.88
C PRO A 194 -10.80 -17.45 -2.74
N ASP A 195 -10.96 -16.90 -3.94
CA ASP A 195 -9.83 -16.56 -4.82
C ASP A 195 -8.94 -15.46 -4.26
N TYR A 196 -9.55 -14.42 -3.67
CA TYR A 196 -8.81 -13.35 -2.99
C TYR A 196 -7.97 -13.94 -1.85
N ILE A 197 -8.59 -14.73 -0.98
CA ILE A 197 -7.94 -15.33 0.19
C ILE A 197 -6.81 -16.25 -0.25
N LYS A 198 -7.07 -17.15 -1.21
CA LYS A 198 -6.08 -18.07 -1.76
C LYS A 198 -4.88 -17.33 -2.33
N ASN A 199 -5.09 -16.26 -3.10
CA ASN A 199 -4.00 -15.52 -3.74
C ASN A 199 -3.22 -14.67 -2.73
N LEU A 200 -3.90 -14.03 -1.78
CA LEU A 200 -3.26 -13.35 -0.65
C LEU A 200 -2.37 -14.32 0.14
N CYS A 201 -2.91 -15.48 0.51
CA CYS A 201 -2.17 -16.48 1.27
C CYS A 201 -1.00 -17.07 0.47
N SER A 202 -1.17 -17.27 -0.84
CA SER A 202 -0.09 -17.72 -1.72
C SER A 202 1.03 -16.68 -1.78
N TYR A 203 0.67 -15.40 -1.95
CA TYR A 203 1.62 -14.31 -1.97
C TYR A 203 2.45 -14.26 -0.69
N VAL A 204 1.81 -14.22 0.50
CA VAL A 204 2.57 -14.08 1.76
C VAL A 204 3.41 -15.30 2.11
N LYS A 205 2.93 -16.51 1.82
CA LYS A 205 3.70 -17.74 2.04
C LYS A 205 4.93 -17.82 1.13
N TYR A 206 4.82 -17.32 -0.09
CA TYR A 206 5.92 -17.35 -1.04
C TYR A 206 6.89 -16.18 -0.83
N CYS A 207 6.36 -14.98 -0.62
CA CYS A 207 7.11 -13.73 -0.69
C CYS A 207 7.53 -13.15 0.66
N ALA A 208 6.83 -13.47 1.75
CA ALA A 208 7.05 -12.82 3.05
C ALA A 208 7.61 -13.76 4.13
N VAL A 209 7.87 -15.04 3.88
CA VAL A 209 8.35 -15.95 4.95
C VAL A 209 9.80 -15.62 5.36
N ASN A 210 10.67 -15.21 4.43
CA ASN A 210 12.12 -15.00 4.68
C ASN A 210 12.74 -13.86 3.85
N ASN A 211 12.00 -12.76 3.61
CA ASN A 211 12.53 -11.66 2.79
C ASN A 211 12.24 -10.31 3.46
N ASP A 212 13.17 -9.80 4.27
CA ASP A 212 12.96 -8.56 5.03
C ASP A 212 12.58 -7.33 4.17
N LEU A 213 12.91 -7.31 2.87
CA LEU A 213 12.50 -6.23 1.96
C LEU A 213 11.03 -6.30 1.56
N ILE A 214 10.44 -7.50 1.58
CA ILE A 214 9.03 -7.73 1.25
C ILE A 214 8.20 -7.90 2.51
N GLY A 215 8.68 -8.66 3.47
CA GLY A 215 7.98 -8.99 4.70
C GLY A 215 8.58 -10.14 5.48
N LYS A 216 8.01 -10.40 6.66
CA LYS A 216 8.40 -11.51 7.52
C LYS A 216 7.21 -12.11 8.25
N LEU A 217 7.28 -13.40 8.53
CA LEU A 217 6.42 -14.03 9.52
C LEU A 217 6.85 -13.58 10.92
N ARG A 218 5.92 -13.05 11.71
CA ARG A 218 6.15 -12.78 13.13
C ARG A 218 5.26 -13.67 13.99
N TYR A 219 5.87 -14.36 14.93
CA TYR A 219 5.15 -15.22 15.87
C TYR A 219 4.39 -14.42 16.93
N GLY A 220 3.21 -14.91 17.32
CA GLY A 220 2.30 -14.24 18.25
C GLY A 220 1.22 -13.36 17.57
N LEU A 221 0.17 -13.02 18.31
CA LEU A 221 -0.84 -12.06 17.85
C LEU A 221 -0.21 -10.67 17.86
N ILE A 222 -0.04 -10.09 16.68
CA ILE A 222 0.43 -8.72 16.50
C ILE A 222 -0.71 -7.99 15.79
N ASN A 223 -1.12 -6.85 16.31
CA ASN A 223 -1.97 -5.89 15.59
C ASN A 223 -1.12 -4.64 15.34
N ILE A 224 -0.81 -4.40 14.08
CA ILE A 224 -0.09 -3.25 13.56
C ILE A 224 -1.15 -2.22 13.17
N LYS A 225 -1.17 -1.13 13.94
CA LYS A 225 -1.79 0.12 13.52
C LYS A 225 -0.69 1.05 13.06
N ASN A 226 -0.75 1.45 11.80
CA ASN A 226 0.15 2.46 11.27
C ASN A 226 -0.22 3.84 11.85
N ASN A 227 -1.49 4.07 12.18
CA ASN A 227 -1.98 5.27 12.86
C ASN A 227 -2.95 4.94 14.02
N PRO A 228 -2.84 5.61 15.19
CA PRO A 228 -3.85 5.50 16.24
C PRO A 228 -5.28 5.90 15.80
N ARG A 229 -5.42 6.81 14.82
CA ARG A 229 -6.68 7.12 14.13
C ARG A 229 -6.68 6.47 12.76
N ALA A 230 -7.61 5.56 12.50
CA ALA A 230 -7.42 4.60 11.41
C ALA A 230 -8.25 4.89 10.14
N ARG A 231 -9.07 5.97 10.08
CA ARG A 231 -9.73 6.39 8.82
C ARG A 231 -9.72 7.91 8.61
N ILE A 232 -9.57 8.31 7.35
CA ILE A 232 -9.82 9.69 6.90
C ILE A 232 -11.22 10.17 7.30
N SER A 233 -12.24 9.31 7.25
CA SER A 233 -13.60 9.66 7.67
C SER A 233 -13.72 9.93 9.17
N GLU A 234 -12.92 9.24 10.00
CA GLU A 234 -12.86 9.46 11.45
C GLU A 234 -12.19 10.83 11.72
N ILE A 235 -11.07 11.11 11.02
CA ILE A 235 -10.37 12.41 11.08
C ILE A 235 -11.28 13.56 10.62
N ALA A 236 -12.06 13.35 9.57
CA ALA A 236 -13.01 14.36 9.06
C ALA A 236 -14.22 14.54 9.97
N GLY A 237 -14.65 13.48 10.65
CA GLY A 237 -15.77 13.48 11.59
C GLY A 237 -15.52 14.39 12.80
N ASP A 238 -14.26 14.54 13.20
CA ASP A 238 -13.87 15.45 14.26
C ASP A 238 -14.25 16.89 13.95
N ARG A 239 -14.39 17.32 12.68
CA ARG A 239 -14.66 18.72 12.32
C ARG A 239 -16.11 19.19 12.50
N LYS A 240 -17.05 18.27 12.70
CA LYS A 240 -18.47 18.59 12.92
C LYS A 240 -18.73 19.16 14.32
#